data_AF-A0A970FBN6-F1
#
_entry.id   AF-A0A970FBN6-F1
#
_cell.length_a   1.000
_cell.length_b   1.000
_cell.length_c   1.000
_cell.angle_alpha   90.00
_cell.angle_beta   90.00
_cell.angle_gamma   90.00
#
_symmetry.space_group_name_H-M   'P 1'
#
loop_
_entity.id
_entity.type
_entity.pdbx_description
1 polymer ?
#
loop_
_entity_poly.entity_id
_entity_poly.type
_entity_poly.pdbx_seq_one_letter_code
_entity_poly.pdbx_strand_id
1 'polypeptide(L)' 'MDKRLQLTIEEQRQLIKSVQDFFLREQDQEIGDLAAMLIIDFMIKQLGPVYYNRGIQDAIKVMGDKLDDLYGLQIWS' A
#
# COMPACT_ATOMS: atom_id res chain seq x y z
N MET A 1 3.35 -14.05 2.36
CA MET A 1 2.99 -12.63 2.23
C MET A 1 2.34 -12.19 3.53
N ASP A 2 2.64 -10.99 4.04
CA ASP A 2 2.05 -10.52 5.31
C ASP A 2 0.53 -10.38 5.18
N LYS A 3 -0.23 -10.79 6.21
CA LYS A 3 -1.70 -10.72 6.21
C LYS A 3 -2.22 -9.28 6.03
N ARG A 4 -1.46 -8.28 6.47
CA ARG A 4 -1.81 -6.86 6.37
C ARG A 4 -1.76 -6.33 4.93
N LEU A 5 -1.13 -7.08 4.03
CA LEU A 5 -0.99 -6.73 2.61
C LEU A 5 -1.85 -7.62 1.70
N GLN A 6 -2.74 -8.44 2.27
CA GLN A 6 -3.62 -9.28 1.47
C GLN A 6 -4.70 -8.43 0.81
N LEU A 7 -4.87 -8.65 -0.49
CA LEU A 7 -5.94 -8.04 -1.27
C LEU A 7 -7.20 -8.88 -1.19
N THR A 8 -8.34 -8.21 -1.22
CA THR A 8 -9.62 -8.83 -1.52
C THR A 8 -9.67 -9.28 -2.98
N ILE A 9 -10.59 -10.19 -3.29
CA ILE A 9 -10.80 -10.68 -4.67
C ILE A 9 -11.14 -9.51 -5.62
N GLU A 10 -11.90 -8.52 -5.13
CA GLU A 10 -12.30 -7.36 -5.92
C GLU A 10 -11.12 -6.43 -6.20
N GLU A 11 -10.32 -6.10 -5.18
CA GLU A 11 -9.09 -5.31 -5.36
C GLU A 11 -8.12 -6.00 -6.32
N GLN A 12 -7.97 -7.33 -6.20
CA GLN A 12 -7.11 -8.10 -7.09
C GLN A 12 -7.59 -8.01 -8.55
N ARG A 13 -8.90 -8.17 -8.82
CA ARG A 13 -9.45 -8.02 -10.18
C ARG A 13 -9.25 -6.63 -10.74
N GLN A 14 -9.47 -5.59 -9.93
CA GLN A 14 -9.27 -4.21 -10.35
C GLN A 14 -7.81 -3.91 -10.69
N LEU A 15 -6.87 -4.43 -9.89
CA LEU A 15 -5.44 -4.29 -10.15
C LEU A 15 -5.01 -5.07 -11.40
N ILE A 16 -5.50 -6.29 -11.61
CA ILE A 16 -5.22 -7.07 -12.83
C ILE A 16 -5.61 -6.26 -14.06
N LYS A 17 -6.85 -5.74 -14.08
CA LYS A 17 -7.32 -4.91 -15.20
C LYS A 17 -6.45 -3.66 -15.37
N SER A 18 -6.10 -2.99 -14.28
CA SER A 18 -5.27 -1.78 -14.34
C SER A 18 -3.88 -2.06 -14.92
N VAL A 19 -3.29 -3.21 -14.59
CA VAL A 19 -1.99 -3.63 -15.13
C VAL A 19 -2.13 -4.03 -16.60
N GLN A 20 -3.18 -4.75 -16.99
CA GLN A 20 -3.47 -5.06 -18.39
C GLN A 20 -3.64 -3.80 -19.24
N ASP A 21 -4.46 -2.85 -18.76
CA ASP A 21 -4.72 -1.57 -19.43
C ASP A 21 -3.45 -0.71 -19.54
N PHE A 22 -2.52 -0.84 -18.60
CA PHE A 22 -1.21 -0.16 -18.67
C PHE A 22 -0.33 -0.76 -19.78
N PHE A 23 -0.19 -2.08 -19.83
CA PHE A 23 0.63 -2.74 -20.86
C PHE A 23 0.06 -2.55 -22.27
N LEU A 24 -1.27 -2.59 -22.40
CA LEU A 24 -1.92 -2.32 -23.67
C LEU A 24 -1.67 -0.88 -24.14
N ARG A 25 -1.83 0.12 -23.25
CA ARG A 25 -1.67 1.53 -23.64
C ARG A 25 -0.22 1.96 -23.88
N GLU A 26 0.69 1.51 -23.02
CA GLU A 26 2.08 2.00 -23.04
C GLU A 26 2.99 1.15 -23.92
N GLN A 27 2.63 -0.11 -24.20
CA GLN A 27 3.48 -1.06 -24.93
C GLN A 27 2.76 -1.76 -26.09
N ASP A 28 1.49 -1.42 -26.38
CA ASP A 28 0.64 -2.11 -27.36
C ASP A 28 0.63 -3.63 -27.17
N GLN A 29 0.76 -4.06 -25.91
CA GLN A 29 0.91 -5.46 -25.52
C GLN A 29 -0.28 -5.91 -24.69
N GLU A 30 -1.03 -6.88 -25.20
CA GLU A 30 -2.02 -7.62 -24.40
C GLU A 30 -1.33 -8.66 -23.51
N ILE A 31 -1.68 -8.66 -22.22
CA ILE A 31 -1.21 -9.65 -21.26
C ILE A 31 -2.39 -10.34 -20.57
N GLY A 32 -2.27 -11.64 -20.35
CA GLY A 32 -3.29 -12.41 -19.63
C GLY A 32 -3.25 -12.18 -18.11
N ASP A 33 -4.31 -12.60 -17.43
CA ASP A 33 -4.49 -12.42 -15.98
C ASP A 33 -3.32 -12.98 -15.15
N LEU A 34 -2.77 -14.13 -15.55
CA LEU A 34 -1.64 -14.75 -14.85
C LEU A 34 -0.40 -13.85 -14.88
N ALA A 35 -0.09 -13.25 -16.03
CA ALA A 35 1.06 -12.36 -16.17
C ALA A 35 0.87 -11.09 -15.33
N ALA A 36 -0.32 -10.48 -15.39
CA ALA A 36 -0.66 -9.32 -14.58
C ALA A 36 -0.57 -9.65 -13.07
N MET A 37 -1.07 -10.81 -12.65
CA MET A 37 -1.01 -11.26 -11.26
C MET A 37 0.42 -11.44 -10.75
N LEU A 38 1.32 -12.03 -11.56
CA LEU A 38 2.74 -12.16 -11.20
C LEU A 38 3.42 -10.80 -11.02
N ILE A 39 3.09 -9.82 -11.86
CA ILE A 39 3.59 -8.45 -11.73
C ILE A 39 3.08 -7.82 -10.44
N ILE A 40 1.77 -7.95 -10.14
CA ILE A 40 1.16 -7.42 -8.92
C ILE A 40 1.81 -8.04 -7.69
N ASP A 41 1.96 -9.36 -7.65
CA ASP A 41 2.58 -10.09 -6.54
C ASP A 41 4.03 -9.65 -6.30
N PHE A 42 4.80 -9.46 -7.39
CA PHE A 42 6.15 -8.91 -7.29
C PHE A 42 6.15 -7.50 -6.71
N MET A 43 5.28 -6.62 -7.22
CA MET A 43 5.20 -5.23 -6.78
C MET A 43 4.79 -5.12 -5.31
N ILE A 44 3.79 -5.89 -4.85
CA ILE A 44 3.38 -5.86 -3.44
C ILE A 44 4.49 -6.41 -2.54
N LYS A 45 5.22 -7.44 -2.99
CA LYS A 45 6.35 -7.98 -2.22
C LYS A 45 7.48 -6.96 -2.04
N GLN A 46 7.75 -6.11 -3.03
CA GLN A 46 8.80 -5.09 -2.95
C GLN A 46 8.33 -3.79 -2.29
N LEU A 47 7.16 -3.29 -2.67
CA LEU A 47 6.68 -1.96 -2.30
C LEU A 47 5.74 -1.98 -1.09
N GLY A 48 4.98 -3.05 -0.90
CA GLY A 48 3.95 -3.17 0.14
C GLY A 48 4.48 -2.86 1.54
N PRO A 49 5.55 -3.54 2.03
CA PRO A 49 6.11 -3.26 3.35
C PRO A 49 6.64 -1.83 3.49
N VAL A 50 7.23 -1.27 2.44
CA VAL A 50 7.83 0.07 2.46
C VAL A 50 6.76 1.13 2.71
N TYR A 51 5.71 1.13 1.90
CA TYR A 51 4.64 2.12 2.02
C TYR A 51 3.74 1.87 3.23
N TYR A 52 3.48 0.61 3.58
CA TYR A 52 2.73 0.30 4.79
C TYR A 52 3.44 0.81 6.04
N ASN A 53 4.74 0.50 6.19
CA ASN A 53 5.51 0.97 7.33
C ASN A 53 5.62 2.49 7.36
N ARG A 54 5.78 3.14 6.20
CA ARG A 54 5.77 4.60 6.12
C ARG A 54 4.45 5.19 6.60
N GLY A 55 3.31 4.63 6.17
CA GLY A 55 2.00 5.05 6.65
C GLY A 55 1.82 4.87 8.17
N ILE A 56 2.36 3.79 8.74
CA ILE A 56 2.38 3.62 10.20
C ILE A 56 3.24 4.69 10.88
N GLN A 57 4.43 5.00 10.36
CA GLN A 57 5.28 6.05 10.92
C GLN A 57 4.62 7.43 10.86
N ASP A 58 3.96 7.74 9.74
CA ASP A 58 3.21 8.99 9.58
C ASP A 58 2.07 9.08 10.62
N ALA A 59 1.34 7.98 10.84
CA ALA A 59 0.30 7.92 11.87
C ALA A 59 0.86 8.06 13.30
N ILE A 60 2.01 7.42 13.59
CA ILE A 60 2.70 7.55 14.88
C ILE A 60 3.09 9.01 15.12
N LYS A 61 3.63 9.69 14.11
CA LYS A 61 4.02 11.10 14.22
C LYS A 61 2.84 11.99 14.59
N VAL A 62 1.71 11.85 13.87
CA VAL A 62 0.49 12.62 14.16
C VAL A 62 -0.01 12.37 15.58
N MET A 63 0.08 11.13 16.08
CA MET A 63 -0.28 10.83 17.46
C MET A 63 0.73 11.40 18.46
N GLY A 64 2.01 11.40 18.14
CA GLY A 64 3.07 12.03 18.93
C GLY A 64 2.80 13.52 19.14
N ASP A 65 2.51 14.25 18.06
CA ASP A 65 2.19 15.69 18.13
C ASP A 65 1.00 15.95 19.08
N LYS A 66 -0.04 15.09 19.03
CA LYS A 66 -1.19 15.17 19.94
C LYS A 66 -0.84 14.83 21.39
N LEU A 67 0.10 13.91 21.62
CA LEU A 67 0.56 13.58 22.96
C LEU A 67 1.36 14.74 23.54
N ASP A 68 2.18 15.41 22.74
CA ASP A 68 2.93 16.60 23.13
C ASP A 68 1.98 17.74 23.55
N ASP A 69 0.88 17.95 22.80
CA ASP A 69 -0.17 18.89 23.19
C ASP A 69 -0.76 18.57 24.59
N LEU A 70 -0.97 17.30 24.90
CA LEU A 70 -1.48 16.86 26.20
C LEU A 70 -0.44 17.04 27.32
N TYR A 71 0.84 16.77 27.05
CA TYR A 71 1.92 17.02 28.01
C TYR A 71 2.02 18.50 28.37
N GLY A 72 1.76 19.40 27.42
CA GLY A 72 1.68 20.84 27.68
C GLY A 72 0.57 21.27 28.64
N LEU A 73 -0.44 20.43 28.88
CA LEU A 73 -1.53 20.68 29.84
C LEU A 73 -1.24 20.14 31.25
N GLN A 74 -0.15 19.40 31.45
CA GLN A 74 0.20 18.91 32.78
C GLN A 74 0.66 20.06 33.69
N ILE A 75 0.05 20.15 34.87
CA ILE A 75 0.30 21.23 35.82
C ILE A 75 1.52 20.92 36.72
N TRP A 76 1.84 19.64 36.93
CA TRP A 76 2.99 19.19 37.72
C TRP A 76 3.59 17.94 37.07
N SER A 77 4.92 17.95 36.83
CA SER A 77 5.71 16.79 36.38
C SER A 77 6.57 16.24 37.51
#